data_AF-A0A7Y7MNM2-F1
#
_entry.id   AF-A0A7Y7MNM2-F1
#
_cell.length_a   1.000
_cell.length_b   1.000
_cell.length_c   1.000
_cell.angle_alpha   90.00
_cell.angle_beta   90.00
_cell.angle_gamma   90.00
#
_symmetry.space_group_name_H-M   'P 1'
#
loop_
_entity.id
_entity.type
_entity.pdbx_description
1 polymer ?
#
loop_
_entity_poly.entity_id
_entity_poly.type
_entity_poly.pdbx_seq_one_letter_code
_entity_poly.pdbx_strand_id
1 'polypeptide(L)'
;MTIPAEKIFNEIQTLSNENPDSVLNFEEQKEMAAQLLEQQRKHVTVMQAINEQMKQLAENKEYAVEQIRQLKTDFNTIFDKYKQEYSLLKEILLTLQVSYDTERFIAKRSLITENEKIISSIMNEA
;
A
#
# COMPACT_ATOMS: atom_id res chain seq x y z
N MET A 1 17.86 4.71 1.83
CA MET A 1 17.36 4.28 0.51
C MET A 1 15.86 4.14 0.64
N THR A 2 15.08 4.83 -0.19
CA THR A 2 13.61 4.77 -0.12
C THR A 2 13.11 3.70 -1.08
N ILE A 3 12.37 2.71 -0.58
CA ILE A 3 11.83 1.63 -1.43
C ILE A 3 10.44 2.04 -1.99
N PRO A 4 10.02 1.54 -3.17
CA PRO A 4 8.73 1.91 -3.74
C PRO A 4 7.53 1.74 -2.79
N ALA A 5 7.56 0.71 -1.93
CA ALA A 5 6.53 0.45 -0.92
C ALA A 5 6.34 1.61 0.07
N GLU A 6 7.39 2.36 0.40
CA GLU A 6 7.29 3.48 1.34
C GLU A 6 6.44 4.62 0.79
N LYS A 7 6.42 4.81 -0.53
CA LYS A 7 5.56 5.82 -1.16
C LYS A 7 4.09 5.48 -0.98
N ILE A 8 3.71 4.24 -1.28
CA ILE A 8 2.33 3.76 -1.13
C ILE A 8 1.89 3.80 0.33
N PHE A 9 2.76 3.36 1.25
CA PHE A 9 2.49 3.42 2.68
C PHE A 9 2.27 4.87 3.17
N ASN A 10 3.10 5.82 2.73
CA ASN A 10 2.92 7.23 3.07
C ASN A 10 1.63 7.82 2.50
N GLU A 11 1.20 7.39 1.31
CA GLU A 11 -0.10 7.77 0.73
C GLU A 11 -1.27 7.23 1.57
N ILE A 12 -1.18 5.98 2.05
CA ILE A 12 -2.16 5.39 2.99
C ILE A 12 -2.25 6.24 4.28
N GLN A 13 -1.11 6.62 4.84
CA GLN A 13 -1.08 7.47 6.04
C GLN A 13 -1.65 8.87 5.76
N THR A 14 -1.32 9.46 4.62
CA THR A 14 -1.85 10.75 4.19
C THR A 14 -3.38 10.72 4.10
N LEU A 15 -3.94 9.74 3.39
CA LEU A 15 -5.40 9.60 3.27
C LEU A 15 -6.08 9.43 4.62
N SER A 16 -5.48 8.67 5.53
CA SER A 16 -6.02 8.49 6.88
C SER A 16 -6.03 9.81 7.66
N ASN A 17 -4.98 10.61 7.54
CA ASN A 17 -4.85 11.90 8.22
C ASN A 17 -5.77 12.99 7.61
N GLU A 18 -6.08 12.88 6.32
CA GLU A 18 -6.98 13.80 5.62
C GLU A 18 -8.47 13.52 5.90
N ASN A 19 -8.81 12.34 6.43
CA ASN A 19 -10.18 11.95 6.73
C ASN A 19 -10.33 11.47 8.20
N PRO A 20 -10.00 12.33 9.19
CA PRO A 20 -10.03 11.94 10.61
C PRO A 20 -11.45 11.70 11.13
N ASP A 21 -12.46 12.31 10.49
CA ASP A 21 -13.87 12.22 10.88
C ASP A 21 -14.62 11.09 10.15
N SER A 22 -13.90 10.23 9.42
CA SER A 22 -14.48 9.07 8.74
C SER A 22 -15.21 8.16 9.75
N VAL A 23 -16.42 7.75 9.40
CA VAL A 23 -17.18 6.76 10.17
C VAL A 23 -16.74 5.33 9.86
N LEU A 24 -15.96 5.14 8.80
CA LEU A 24 -15.35 3.87 8.43
C LEU A 24 -14.06 3.63 9.25
N ASN A 25 -13.91 2.39 9.74
CA ASN A 25 -12.75 1.95 10.49
C ASN A 25 -11.76 1.22 9.57
N PHE A 26 -10.51 1.69 9.53
CA PHE A 26 -9.43 1.13 8.71
C PHE A 26 -8.21 0.68 9.52
N GLU A 27 -8.33 0.46 10.83
CA GLU A 27 -7.19 0.09 11.67
C GLU A 27 -6.52 -1.22 11.21
N GLU A 28 -7.32 -2.23 10.83
CA GLU A 28 -6.79 -3.50 10.30
C GLU A 28 -6.00 -3.29 9.00
N GLN A 29 -6.50 -2.47 8.08
CA GLN A 29 -5.83 -2.14 6.82
C GLN A 29 -4.53 -1.38 7.06
N LYS A 30 -4.51 -0.44 8.02
CA LYS A 30 -3.31 0.30 8.40
C LYS A 30 -2.26 -0.61 9.02
N GLU A 31 -2.66 -1.51 9.91
CA GLU A 31 -1.77 -2.50 10.50
C GLU A 31 -1.19 -3.43 9.43
N MET A 32 -2.05 -3.96 8.56
CA MET A 32 -1.62 -4.81 7.44
C MET A 32 -0.64 -4.07 6.51
N ALA A 33 -0.90 -2.80 6.19
CA ALA A 33 0.00 -1.98 5.39
C ALA A 33 1.38 -1.80 6.05
N ALA A 34 1.42 -1.61 7.37
CA ALA A 34 2.67 -1.48 8.13
C ALA A 34 3.46 -2.80 8.13
N GLN A 35 2.78 -3.93 8.33
CA GLN A 35 3.38 -5.26 8.28
C GLN A 35 3.95 -5.57 6.88
N LEU A 36 3.20 -5.26 5.81
CA LEU A 36 3.65 -5.42 4.43
C LEU A 36 4.87 -4.55 4.12
N LEU A 37 4.92 -3.32 4.63
CA LEU A 37 6.10 -2.45 4.46
C LEU A 37 7.33 -3.05 5.14
N GLU A 38 7.18 -3.58 6.36
CA GLU A 38 8.29 -4.22 7.07
C GLU A 38 8.80 -5.47 6.33
N GLN A 39 7.89 -6.31 5.82
CA GLN A 39 8.24 -7.48 5.02
C GLN A 39 8.99 -7.10 3.74
N GLN A 40 8.50 -6.09 3.01
CA GLN A 40 9.16 -5.60 1.80
C GLN A 40 10.56 -5.04 2.08
N ARG A 41 10.77 -4.34 3.21
CA ARG A 41 12.12 -3.91 3.64
C ARG A 41 13.05 -5.11 3.86
N LYS A 42 12.57 -6.16 4.53
CA LYS A 42 13.34 -7.41 4.74
C LYS A 42 13.71 -8.05 3.40
N HIS A 43 12.77 -8.16 2.46
CA HIS A 43 13.04 -8.71 1.13
C HIS A 43 14.11 -7.92 0.38
N VAL A 44 14.06 -6.57 0.43
CA VAL A 44 15.10 -5.73 -0.19
C VAL A 44 16.47 -5.98 0.41
N THR A 45 16.58 -6.07 1.74
CA THR A 45 17.85 -6.40 2.40
C THR A 45 18.40 -7.75 1.95
N VAL A 46 17.55 -8.79 1.87
CA VAL A 46 17.99 -10.13 1.42
C VAL A 46 18.40 -10.10 -0.06
N MET A 47 17.61 -9.45 -0.92
CA MET A 47 17.95 -9.29 -2.34
C MET A 47 19.26 -8.54 -2.56
N GLN A 48 19.56 -7.53 -1.74
CA GLN A 48 20.85 -6.82 -1.75
C GLN A 48 22.00 -7.74 -1.38
N ALA A 49 21.86 -8.53 -0.29
CA ALA A 49 22.87 -9.48 0.14
C ALA A 49 23.14 -10.57 -0.92
N ILE A 50 22.09 -11.10 -1.56
CA ILE A 50 22.23 -12.06 -2.67
C ILE A 50 23.01 -11.43 -3.83
N ASN A 51 22.70 -10.18 -4.18
CA ASN A 51 23.38 -9.48 -5.26
C ASN A 51 24.87 -9.23 -4.96
N GLU A 52 25.22 -8.93 -3.70
CA GLU A 52 26.62 -8.80 -3.27
C GLU A 52 27.36 -10.14 -3.34
N GLN A 53 26.73 -11.23 -2.89
CA GLN A 53 27.30 -12.58 -3.01
C GLN A 53 27.54 -12.97 -4.47
N MET A 54 26.59 -12.69 -5.37
CA MET A 54 26.78 -12.95 -6.80
C MET A 54 27.97 -12.17 -7.38
N LYS A 55 28.20 -10.92 -6.96
CA LYS A 55 29.36 -10.13 -7.41
C LYS A 55 30.69 -10.73 -6.95
N GLN A 56 30.78 -11.11 -5.67
CA GLN A 56 31.97 -11.75 -5.11
C GLN A 56 32.29 -13.08 -5.80
N LEU A 57 31.26 -13.86 -6.15
CA LEU A 57 31.42 -15.11 -6.88
C LEU A 57 31.82 -14.88 -8.35
N ALA A 58 31.32 -13.82 -8.99
CA ALA A 58 31.68 -13.49 -10.38
C ALA A 58 33.18 -13.13 -10.53
N GLU A 59 33.81 -12.65 -9.46
CA GLU A 59 35.25 -12.39 -9.41
C GLU A 59 36.09 -13.68 -9.31
N ASN A 60 35.52 -14.77 -8.77
CA ASN A 60 36.18 -16.07 -8.56
C ASN A 60 35.73 -17.11 -9.62
N LYS A 61 36.40 -17.11 -10.78
CA LYS A 61 35.90 -17.68 -12.05
C LYS A 61 35.77 -19.21 -12.15
N GLU A 62 36.34 -20.01 -11.24
CA GLU A 62 36.54 -21.43 -11.54
C GLU A 62 35.39 -22.37 -11.09
N TYR A 63 34.52 -21.95 -10.16
CA TYR A 63 33.41 -22.79 -9.65
C TYR A 63 32.09 -22.03 -9.36
N ALA A 64 31.97 -20.79 -9.80
CA ALA A 64 30.88 -19.89 -9.40
C ALA A 64 29.57 -20.03 -10.19
N VAL A 65 29.57 -20.70 -11.35
CA VAL A 65 28.41 -20.66 -12.27
C VAL A 65 27.15 -21.26 -11.66
N GLU A 66 27.24 -22.44 -11.05
CA GLU A 66 26.07 -23.10 -10.48
C GLU A 66 25.59 -22.40 -9.19
N GLN A 67 26.51 -21.85 -8.39
CA GLN A 67 26.17 -21.05 -7.21
C GLN A 67 25.45 -19.76 -7.60
N ILE A 68 25.94 -19.05 -8.64
CA ILE A 68 25.28 -17.86 -9.18
C ILE A 68 23.89 -18.20 -9.73
N ARG A 69 23.74 -19.35 -10.40
CA ARG A 69 22.43 -19.82 -10.88
C ARG A 69 21.45 -20.03 -9.71
N GLN A 70 21.89 -20.67 -8.62
CA GLN A 70 21.05 -20.86 -7.43
C GLN A 70 20.68 -19.50 -6.79
N LEU A 71 21.65 -18.61 -6.58
CA LEU A 71 21.40 -17.28 -6.02
C LEU A 71 20.42 -16.47 -6.87
N LYS A 72 20.47 -16.61 -8.20
CA LYS A 72 19.49 -15.98 -9.10
C LYS A 72 18.08 -16.54 -8.91
N THR A 73 17.94 -17.84 -8.69
CA THR A 73 16.64 -18.48 -8.37
C THR A 73 16.09 -17.98 -7.04
N ASP A 74 16.95 -17.88 -6.02
CA ASP A 74 16.58 -17.38 -4.69
C ASP A 74 16.15 -15.91 -4.77
N PHE A 75 16.92 -15.08 -5.50
CA PHE A 75 16.57 -13.68 -5.76
C PHE A 75 15.19 -13.56 -6.40
N ASN A 76 14.92 -14.31 -7.46
CA ASN A 76 13.64 -14.27 -8.17
C ASN A 76 12.49 -14.69 -7.26
N THR A 77 12.69 -15.72 -6.44
CA THR A 77 11.66 -16.20 -5.50
C THR A 77 11.30 -15.12 -4.46
N ILE A 78 12.30 -14.42 -3.93
CA ILE A 78 12.07 -13.31 -2.99
C ILE A 78 11.41 -12.13 -3.71
N PHE A 79 11.85 -11.82 -4.93
CA PHE A 79 11.28 -10.75 -5.74
C PHE A 79 9.80 -11.01 -6.09
N ASP A 80 9.42 -12.26 -6.34
CA ASP A 80 8.03 -12.63 -6.59
C ASP A 80 7.15 -12.41 -5.35
N LYS A 81 7.63 -12.76 -4.16
CA LYS A 81 6.95 -12.45 -2.88
C LYS A 81 6.83 -10.94 -2.66
N TYR A 82 7.92 -10.21 -2.87
CA TYR A 82 7.93 -8.74 -2.81
C TYR A 82 6.87 -8.13 -3.73
N LYS A 83 6.74 -8.61 -4.98
CA LYS A 83 5.72 -8.12 -5.92
C LYS A 83 4.29 -8.41 -5.44
N GLN A 84 4.04 -9.58 -4.88
CA GLN A 84 2.73 -9.95 -4.34
C GLN A 84 2.35 -9.02 -3.17
N GLU A 85 3.26 -8.84 -2.21
CA GLU A 85 3.08 -7.93 -1.08
C GLU A 85 2.91 -6.47 -1.54
N TYR A 86 3.65 -6.04 -2.55
CA TYR A 86 3.51 -4.71 -3.14
C TYR A 86 2.14 -4.50 -3.79
N SER A 87 1.59 -5.52 -4.46
CA SER A 87 0.23 -5.46 -5.01
C SER A 87 -0.82 -5.36 -3.91
N LEU A 88 -0.70 -6.14 -2.84
CA LEU A 88 -1.60 -6.06 -1.67
C LEU A 88 -1.58 -4.65 -1.05
N LEU A 89 -0.40 -4.03 -0.94
CA LEU A 89 -0.27 -2.67 -0.42
C LEU A 89 -1.01 -1.64 -1.30
N LYS A 90 -1.00 -1.81 -2.63
CA LYS A 90 -1.78 -0.97 -3.54
C LYS A 90 -3.28 -1.22 -3.44
N GLU A 91 -3.69 -2.46 -3.24
CA GLU A 91 -5.10 -2.80 -3.03
C GLU A 91 -5.64 -2.13 -1.77
N ILE A 92 -4.87 -2.14 -0.68
CA ILE A 92 -5.22 -1.39 0.55
C ILE A 92 -5.40 0.09 0.25
N LEU A 93 -4.43 0.71 -0.45
CA LEU A 93 -4.53 2.12 -0.83
C LEU A 93 -5.81 2.40 -1.62
N LEU A 94 -6.10 1.59 -2.63
CA LEU A 94 -7.30 1.73 -3.46
C LEU A 94 -8.59 1.57 -2.64
N THR A 95 -8.63 0.60 -1.73
CA THR A 95 -9.77 0.41 -0.82
C THR A 95 -10.04 1.67 -0.01
N LEU A 96 -9.02 2.24 0.63
CA LEU A 96 -9.16 3.46 1.41
C LEU A 96 -9.65 4.64 0.56
N GLN A 97 -9.06 4.83 -0.63
CA GLN A 97 -9.47 5.90 -1.56
C GLN A 97 -10.96 5.79 -1.92
N VAL A 98 -11.38 4.62 -2.41
CA VAL A 98 -12.78 4.38 -2.83
C VAL A 98 -13.72 4.55 -1.64
N SER A 99 -13.34 4.06 -0.46
CA SER A 99 -14.15 4.20 0.74
C SER A 99 -14.35 5.65 1.14
N TYR A 100 -13.29 6.46 1.22
CA TYR A 100 -13.40 7.86 1.58
C TYR A 100 -14.17 8.68 0.53
N ASP A 101 -13.96 8.40 -0.76
CA ASP A 101 -14.71 9.04 -1.83
C ASP A 101 -16.21 8.70 -1.76
N THR A 102 -16.53 7.45 -1.46
CA THR A 102 -17.92 6.98 -1.30
C THR A 102 -18.58 7.62 -0.09
N GLU A 103 -17.90 7.65 1.06
CA GLU A 103 -18.39 8.29 2.27
C GLU A 103 -18.68 9.78 2.03
N ARG A 104 -17.73 10.49 1.41
CA ARG A 104 -17.87 11.91 1.05
C ARG A 104 -19.04 12.15 0.10
N PHE A 105 -19.25 11.25 -0.87
CA PHE A 105 -20.40 11.32 -1.78
C PHE A 105 -21.73 11.17 -1.02
N ILE A 106 -21.83 10.18 -0.13
CA ILE A 106 -23.02 9.95 0.68
C ILE A 106 -23.30 11.14 1.58
N ALA A 107 -22.29 11.65 2.31
CA ALA A 107 -22.44 12.79 3.20
C ALA A 107 -22.95 14.04 2.46
N LYS A 108 -22.37 14.36 1.30
CA LYS A 108 -22.83 15.46 0.44
C LYS A 108 -24.28 15.27 0.00
N ARG A 109 -24.65 14.05 -0.43
CA ARG A 109 -26.00 13.76 -0.89
C ARG A 109 -27.03 13.92 0.22
N SER A 110 -26.72 13.42 1.42
CA SER A 110 -27.58 13.55 2.61
C SER A 110 -27.81 15.01 2.98
N LEU A 111 -26.76 15.84 3.02
CA LEU A 111 -26.87 17.27 3.31
C LEU A 111 -27.73 18.02 2.29
N ILE A 112 -27.59 17.72 1.00
CA ILE A 112 -28.41 18.34 -0.05
C ILE A 112 -29.89 17.98 0.16
N THR A 113 -30.19 16.69 0.38
CA THR A 113 -31.56 16.24 0.60
C THR A 113 -32.18 16.80 1.87
N GLU A 114 -31.40 16.96 2.95
CA GLU A 114 -31.88 17.59 4.18
C GLU A 114 -32.19 19.07 3.97
N ASN A 115 -31.32 19.80 3.28
CA ASN A 115 -31.54 21.21 2.94
C ASN A 115 -32.77 21.39 2.03
N GLU A 116 -32.98 20.53 1.04
CA GLU A 116 -34.17 20.56 0.17
C GLU A 116 -35.47 20.38 0.96
N LYS A 117 -35.47 19.50 1.98
CA LYS A 117 -36.62 19.31 2.87
C LYS A 117 -36.91 20.56 3.70
N ILE A 118 -35.88 21.18 4.28
CA ILE A 118 -36.01 22.40 5.08
C ILE A 118 -36.56 23.55 4.22
N ILE A 119 -36.04 23.72 2.99
CA ILE A 119 -36.53 24.74 2.08
C ILE A 119 -38.01 24.48 1.74
N SER A 120 -38.37 23.23 1.46
CA SER A 120 -39.75 22.86 1.15
C SER A 120 -40.70 23.09 2.32
N SER A 121 -40.30 22.82 3.56
CA SER A 121 -41.13 23.11 4.74
C SER A 121 -41.32 24.61 4.94
N ILE A 122 -40.27 25.42 4.77
CA ILE A 122 -40.36 26.89 4.85
C ILE A 122 -41.31 27.44 3.78
N MET A 123 -41.22 26.94 2.53
CA MET A 123 -42.09 27.38 1.44
C MET A 123 -43.55 26.95 1.59
N ASN A 124 -43.83 25.87 2.31
CA ASN A 124 -45.20 25.40 2.57
C ASN A 124 -45.84 26.05 3.82
N GLU A 125 -45.05 26.68 4.68
CA GLU A 125 -45.52 27.44 5.86
C GLU A 125 -45.73 28.94 5.59
N ALA A 126 -45.36 29.43 4.39
CA ALA A 126 -45.54 30.81 3.91
C ALA A 126 -46.73 30.95 2.95
#